data_AF-A0A9P4M336-F1
#
_entry.id   AF-A0A9P4M336-F1
#
_cell.length_a   1.000
_cell.length_b   1.000
_cell.length_c   1.000
_cell.angle_alpha   90.00
_cell.angle_beta   90.00
_cell.angle_gamma   90.00
#
_symmetry.space_group_name_H-M   'P 1'
#
loop_
_entity.id
_entity.type
_entity.pdbx_description
1 polymer ?
#
loop_
_entity_poly.entity_id
_entity_poly.type
_entity_poly.pdbx_seq_one_letter_code
_entity_poly.pdbx_strand_id
1 'polypeptide(L)'
;MVFAHASRVVCIGLSEGGADLAQLPGWRDDSVAYHGDDGRLYSNDNQGDDYGPCFATGDTIGCGRYGELGYFTKNGQHLGSSSTIF
;
A
#
# COMPACT_ATOMS: atom_id res chain seq x y z
N MET A 1 -6.48 -6.47 4.64
CA MET A 1 -6.32 -5.00 4.78
C MET A 1 -5.51 -4.77 6.03
N VAL A 2 -4.30 -4.23 5.88
CA VAL A 2 -3.40 -3.95 7.00
C VAL A 2 -3.16 -2.44 7.06
N PHE A 3 -3.21 -1.89 8.26
CA PHE A 3 -2.79 -0.52 8.56
C PHE A 3 -1.66 -0.60 9.58
N ALA A 4 -0.50 -0.07 9.23
CA ALA A 4 0.59 0.08 10.17
C ALA A 4 0.93 1.55 10.34
N HIS A 5 1.30 1.91 11.57
CA HIS A 5 1.74 3.24 11.94
C HIS A 5 3.09 3.12 12.67
N ALA A 6 4.18 3.39 11.95
CA ALA A 6 5.51 3.48 12.53
C ALA A 6 5.87 4.95 12.77
N SER A 7 5.35 5.57 13.83
CA SER A 7 5.61 6.94 14.34
C SER A 7 5.55 8.15 13.38
N ARG A 8 5.59 7.98 12.06
CA ARG A 8 5.61 9.03 11.02
C ARG A 8 5.07 8.58 9.66
N VAL A 9 4.88 7.28 9.43
CA VAL A 9 4.44 6.74 8.13
C VAL A 9 3.10 6.04 8.29
N VAL A 10 2.18 6.32 7.37
CA VAL A 10 0.93 5.59 7.19
C VAL A 10 1.03 4.83 5.88
N CYS A 11 0.82 3.51 5.93
CA CYS A 11 0.77 2.64 4.76
C CYS A 11 -0.57 1.91 4.73
N ILE A 12 -1.09 1.66 3.54
CA ILE A 12 -2.29 0.85 3.33
C ILE A 12 -2.01 -0.24 2.32
N GLY A 13 -2.52 -1.44 2.57
CA GLY A 13 -2.21 -2.58 1.71
C GLY A 13 -3.00 -3.84 1.98
N LEU A 14 -2.64 -4.88 1.24
CA LEU A 14 -3.13 -6.24 1.38
C LEU A 14 -1.95 -7.16 1.69
N SER A 15 -2.22 -8.19 2.48
CA SER A 15 -1.27 -9.23 2.82
C SER A 15 -2.00 -10.56 2.85
N GLU A 16 -1.24 -11.63 2.71
CA GLU A 16 -1.71 -12.96 3.10
C GLU A 16 -1.84 -13.09 4.63
N GLY A 17 -2.41 -14.22 5.06
CA GLY A 17 -2.53 -14.56 6.47
C GLY A 17 -1.17 -14.77 7.12
N GLY A 18 -0.94 -14.16 8.30
CA GLY A 18 0.29 -14.36 9.08
C GLY A 18 1.39 -13.33 8.85
N ALA A 19 1.08 -12.20 8.22
CA ALA A 19 2.05 -11.10 8.02
C ALA A 19 2.69 -10.62 9.33
N ASP A 20 3.98 -10.27 9.27
CA ASP A 20 4.72 -9.67 10.37
C ASP A 20 4.15 -8.28 10.70
N LEU A 21 3.64 -8.14 11.94
CA LEU A 21 3.09 -6.88 12.44
C LEU A 21 4.18 -5.92 12.97
N ALA A 22 5.45 -6.35 13.00
CA ALA A 22 6.58 -5.51 13.42
C ALA A 22 7.16 -4.68 12.27
N GLN A 23 6.83 -4.99 11.01
CA GLN A 23 7.32 -4.28 9.82
C GLN A 23 6.21 -3.51 9.11
N LEU A 24 6.60 -2.57 8.26
CA LEU A 24 5.63 -1.87 7.42
C LEU A 24 5.10 -2.82 6.32
N PRO A 25 3.79 -2.79 6.03
CA PRO A 25 3.19 -3.55 4.95
C PRO A 25 3.92 -3.29 3.62
N GLY A 26 3.98 -4.30 2.76
CA GLY A 26 4.67 -4.22 1.47
C GLY A 26 6.16 -4.58 1.52
N TRP A 27 6.78 -4.59 2.70
CA TRP A 27 8.22 -4.91 2.81
C TRP A 27 8.51 -6.40 2.73
N ARG A 28 7.61 -7.27 3.22
CA ARG A 28 7.76 -8.75 3.31
C ARG A 28 6.40 -9.44 3.38
N ASP A 29 6.43 -10.77 3.53
CA ASP A 29 5.31 -11.65 3.92
C ASP A 29 4.10 -11.61 3.00
N ASP A 30 4.37 -11.73 1.69
CA ASP A 30 3.36 -11.76 0.63
C ASP A 30 2.36 -10.61 0.78
N SER A 31 2.93 -9.40 0.88
CA SER A 31 2.16 -8.17 1.06
C SER A 31 2.54 -7.11 0.05
N VAL A 32 1.53 -6.32 -0.32
CA VAL A 32 1.68 -5.10 -1.11
C VAL A 32 1.14 -3.92 -0.31
N ALA A 33 1.80 -2.78 -0.39
CA ALA A 33 1.31 -1.57 0.24
C ALA A 33 1.73 -0.30 -0.47
N TYR A 34 0.85 0.68 -0.40
CA TYR A 34 1.09 2.05 -0.80
C TYR A 34 1.44 2.88 0.44
N HIS A 35 2.60 3.53 0.41
CA HIS A 35 3.14 4.30 1.53
C HIS A 35 2.90 5.79 1.33
N GLY A 36 2.47 6.47 2.39
CA GLY A 36 2.01 7.85 2.31
C GLY A 36 3.12 8.90 2.35
N ASP A 37 4.29 8.56 2.88
CA ASP A 37 5.42 9.47 3.01
C ASP A 37 6.12 9.74 1.69
N ASP A 38 6.20 8.76 0.79
CA ASP A 38 6.89 8.86 -0.49
C ASP A 38 6.00 8.59 -1.71
N GLY A 39 4.77 8.08 -1.50
CA GLY A 39 3.84 7.76 -2.57
C GLY A 39 4.20 6.48 -3.34
N ARG A 40 5.10 5.64 -2.80
CA ARG A 40 5.57 4.44 -3.48
C ARG A 40 4.74 3.21 -3.19
N LEU A 41 4.82 2.25 -4.10
CA LEU A 41 4.28 0.91 -3.96
C LEU A 41 5.40 -0.04 -3.53
N TYR A 42 5.17 -0.75 -2.43
CA TYR A 42 6.07 -1.76 -1.89
C TYR A 42 5.44 -3.12 -2.07
N SER A 43 6.17 -4.08 -2.64
CA SER A 43 5.67 -5.42 -2.96
C SER A 43 6.72 -6.48 -2.62
N ASN A 44 6.68 -7.01 -1.41
CA ASN A 44 7.68 -7.92 -0.86
C ASN A 44 9.13 -7.41 -0.98
N ASP A 45 9.31 -6.10 -0.95
CA ASP A 45 10.59 -5.41 -1.07
C ASP A 45 10.54 -4.10 -0.30
N ASN A 46 11.69 -3.62 0.21
CA ASN A 46 11.79 -2.40 1.01
C ASN A 46 12.35 -1.18 0.24
N GLN A 47 12.53 -1.27 -1.07
CA GLN A 47 12.96 -0.13 -1.90
C GLN A 47 11.78 0.66 -2.46
N GLY A 48 10.74 -0.06 -2.90
CA GLY A 48 9.50 0.48 -3.45
C GLY A 48 9.65 1.07 -4.85
N ASP A 49 8.56 1.04 -5.61
CA ASP A 49 8.46 1.60 -6.96
C ASP A 49 7.61 2.89 -6.96
N ASP A 50 7.93 3.83 -7.84
CA ASP A 50 7.12 5.03 -8.04
C ASP A 50 5.69 4.64 -8.50
N TYR A 51 4.67 5.13 -7.79
CA TYR A 51 3.29 4.69 -8.00
C TYR A 51 2.27 5.82 -8.01
N GLY A 52 2.20 6.60 -6.93
CA GLY A 52 1.21 7.65 -6.76
C GLY A 52 1.78 8.86 -6.02
N PRO A 53 0.97 9.90 -5.78
CA PRO A 53 1.38 11.04 -4.96
C PRO A 53 1.58 10.62 -3.48
N CYS A 54 2.26 11.41 -2.67
CA CYS A 54 2.19 11.25 -1.21
C CYS A 54 0.75 11.48 -0.69
N PHE A 55 0.43 11.00 0.51
CA PHE A 55 -0.82 11.30 1.19
C PHE A 55 -0.65 11.62 2.68
N ALA A 56 -1.56 12.43 3.20
CA ALA A 56 -1.46 12.96 4.55
C ALA A 56 -2.83 13.12 5.22
N THR A 57 -2.84 13.69 6.43
CA THR A 57 -4.06 14.02 7.17
C THR A 57 -5.06 14.77 6.28
N GLY A 58 -6.28 14.26 6.22
CA GLY A 58 -7.37 14.81 5.40
C GLY A 58 -7.60 14.06 4.09
N ASP A 59 -6.62 13.29 3.62
CA ASP A 59 -6.81 12.39 2.47
C ASP A 59 -7.55 11.12 2.89
N THR A 60 -8.40 10.62 1.99
CA THR A 60 -9.01 9.29 2.08
C THR A 60 -8.33 8.35 1.11
N ILE A 61 -7.68 7.31 1.61
CA ILE A 61 -6.99 6.33 0.78
C ILE A 61 -7.76 5.02 0.78
N GLY A 62 -8.07 4.53 -0.42
CA GLY A 62 -8.70 3.23 -0.64
C GLY A 62 -7.70 2.18 -1.10
N CYS A 63 -7.97 0.93 -0.76
CA CYS A 63 -7.28 -0.24 -1.25
C CYS A 63 -8.33 -1.31 -1.55
N GLY A 64 -8.23 -1.97 -2.71
CA GLY A 64 -9.16 -3.01 -3.12
C GLY A 64 -8.52 -4.06 -4.01
N ARG A 65 -9.24 -5.16 -4.21
CA ARG A 65 -8.86 -6.28 -5.07
C ARG A 65 -10.01 -6.65 -6.00
N TYR A 66 -9.69 -6.95 -7.25
CA TYR A 66 -10.60 -7.46 -8.27
C TYR A 66 -9.93 -8.64 -8.98
N GLY A 67 -10.32 -9.88 -8.63
CA GLY A 67 -9.58 -11.07 -9.06
C GLY A 67 -8.16 -11.08 -8.48
N GLU A 68 -7.15 -11.24 -9.31
CA GLU A 68 -5.73 -11.15 -8.91
C GLU A 68 -5.20 -9.71 -8.90
N LEU A 69 -6.01 -8.73 -9.28
CA LEU A 69 -5.58 -7.35 -9.44
C LEU A 69 -5.86 -6.52 -8.19
N GLY A 70 -4.83 -5.92 -7.63
CA GLY A 70 -4.90 -4.88 -6.62
C GLY A 70 -5.01 -3.48 -7.20
N TYR A 71 -5.71 -2.60 -6.49
CA TYR A 71 -5.76 -1.18 -6.82
C TYR A 71 -5.79 -0.31 -5.57
N PHE A 72 -5.33 0.93 -5.72
CA PHE A 72 -5.42 1.97 -4.71
C PHE A 72 -6.20 3.18 -5.24
N THR A 73 -6.77 3.94 -4.32
CA THR A 73 -7.44 5.20 -4.64
C THR A 73 -7.01 6.30 -3.68
N LYS A 74 -7.01 7.55 -4.15
CA LYS A 74 -6.88 8.74 -3.32
C LYS A 74 -8.08 9.64 -3.56
N ASN A 75 -8.80 9.95 -2.49
CA ASN A 75 -10.01 10.80 -2.51
C ASN A 75 -11.03 10.34 -3.57
N GLY A 76 -11.20 9.01 -3.69
CA GLY A 76 -12.10 8.39 -4.64
C GLY A 76 -11.58 8.27 -6.08
N GLN A 77 -10.39 8.78 -6.38
CA GLN A 77 -9.77 8.66 -7.70
C GLN A 77 -8.80 7.47 -7.73
N HIS A 78 -8.89 6.64 -8.76
CA HIS A 78 -7.96 5.52 -8.97
C HIS A 78 -6.53 6.01 -9.20
N LEU A 79 -5.57 5.33 -8.56
CA LEU A 79 -4.15 5.59 -8.70
C LEU A 79 -3.50 4.55 -9.61
N GLY A 80 -2.57 5.03 -10.45
CA GLY A 80 -1.76 4.21 -11.36
C GLY A 80 -2.53 3.61 -12.55
N SER A 81 -1.77 3.19 -13.56
CA SER A 81 -2.25 2.34 -14.68
C SER A 81 -2.00 0.85 -14.42
N SER A 82 -1.20 0.54 -13.40
CA SER A 82 -0.77 -0.81 -13.06
C SER A 82 -1.60 -1.32 -11.90
N SER A 83 -2.60 -2.12 -12.23
CA SER A 83 -3.14 -3.07 -11.27
C SER A 83 -2.02 -4.01 -10.83
N THR A 84 -1.62 -3.94 -9.56
CA THR A 84 -0.59 -4.83 -9.02
C THR A 84 -1.16 -6.23 -8.95
N ILE A 85 -0.49 -7.20 -9.55
CA ILE A 85 -0.89 -8.60 -9.43
C ILE A 85 -0.49 -9.05 -8.02
N PHE A 86 -1.47 -9.56 -7.28
CA PHE A 86 -1.27 -10.31 -6.05
C PHE A 86 -0.84 -11.75 -6.33
#